data_AF-A0A835H9Q9-F1
#
_entry.id   AF-A0A835H9Q9-F1
#
_cell.length_a   1.000
_cell.length_b   1.000
_cell.length_c   1.000
_cell.angle_alpha   90.00
_cell.angle_beta   90.00
_cell.angle_gamma   90.00
#
_symmetry.space_group_name_H-M   'P 1'
#
loop_
_entity.id
_entity.type
_entity.pdbx_description
1 polymer ?
#
loop_
_entity_poly.entity_id
_entity_poly.type
_entity_poly.pdbx_seq_one_letter_code
_entity_poly.pdbx_strand_id
1 'polypeptide(L)'
;MTEFFSQVPGAPDNIKRNAAGEFWVALNNGRSTPSFNSGETIGVRLDEEGRIVEALHGNGLLESVTELEEKNGMFWVGSNVVPFVSTFTV
;
A
#
# COMPACT_ATOMS: atom_id res chain seq x y z
N MET A 1 12.10 -23.65 -4.92
CA MET A 1 13.18 -22.64 -5.05
C MET A 1 12.52 -21.29 -4.86
N THR A 2 13.08 -20.43 -4.03
CA THR A 2 12.59 -19.06 -3.78
C THR A 2 13.49 -18.07 -4.50
N GLU A 3 12.91 -17.06 -5.13
CA GLU A 3 13.64 -15.96 -5.76
C GLU A 3 13.33 -14.64 -5.05
N PHE A 4 14.29 -13.74 -5.05
CA PHE A 4 14.09 -12.37 -4.60
C PHE A 4 13.44 -11.58 -5.74
N PHE A 5 12.31 -10.93 -5.47
CA PHE A 5 11.59 -10.16 -6.48
C PHE A 5 11.85 -8.65 -6.38
N SER A 6 11.71 -8.04 -5.19
CA SER A 6 11.89 -6.59 -5.02
C SER A 6 12.19 -6.20 -3.57
N GLN A 7 12.80 -5.02 -3.39
CA GLN A 7 12.93 -4.34 -2.11
C GLN A 7 12.02 -3.11 -2.12
N VAL A 8 11.12 -3.01 -1.14
CA VAL A 8 10.19 -1.89 -0.99
C VAL A 8 10.57 -1.03 0.22
N PRO A 9 10.18 0.27 0.24
CA PRO A 9 10.33 1.08 1.44
C PRO A 9 9.41 0.56 2.55
N GLY A 10 9.90 0.52 3.78
CA GLY A 10 9.07 0.14 4.93
C GLY A 10 8.78 -1.35 5.03
N ALA A 11 7.70 -1.69 5.73
CA ALA A 11 7.31 -3.08 5.99
C ALA A 11 6.16 -3.50 5.05
N PRO A 12 6.40 -4.39 4.07
CA PRO A 12 5.33 -4.89 3.19
C PRO A 12 4.32 -5.74 3.96
N ASP A 13 3.06 -5.62 3.57
CA ASP A 13 1.94 -6.45 4.04
C ASP A 13 1.29 -7.15 2.82
N ASN A 14 -0.02 -7.00 2.57
CA ASN A 14 -0.67 -7.65 1.43
C ASN A 14 -0.18 -7.12 0.07
N ILE A 15 -0.14 -8.04 -0.91
CA ILE A 15 0.18 -7.78 -2.31
C ILE A 15 -1.06 -8.09 -3.16
N LYS A 16 -1.47 -7.15 -4.02
CA LYS A 16 -2.60 -7.29 -4.95
C LYS A 16 -2.18 -6.96 -6.36
N ARG A 17 -2.63 -7.79 -7.31
CA ARG A 17 -2.37 -7.56 -8.73
C ARG A 17 -3.47 -6.68 -9.32
N ASN A 18 -3.10 -5.66 -10.10
CA ASN A 18 -4.07 -4.87 -10.86
C ASN A 18 -4.35 -5.50 -12.24
N ALA A 19 -5.23 -4.89 -13.03
CA ALA A 19 -5.62 -5.39 -14.36
C ALA A 19 -4.48 -5.35 -15.40
N ALA A 20 -3.45 -4.53 -15.18
CA ALA A 20 -2.28 -4.43 -16.04
C ALA A 20 -1.21 -5.50 -15.73
N GLY A 21 -1.42 -6.30 -14.68
CA GLY A 21 -0.47 -7.32 -14.26
C GLY A 21 0.58 -6.83 -13.25
N GLU A 22 0.48 -5.58 -12.82
CA GLU A 22 1.36 -4.93 -11.84
C GLU A 22 0.90 -5.22 -10.41
N PHE A 23 1.74 -4.90 -9.42
CA PHE A 23 1.53 -5.29 -8.03
C PHE A 23 1.44 -4.07 -7.12
N TRP A 24 0.29 -3.85 -6.49
CA TRP A 24 0.19 -3.00 -5.32
C TRP A 24 0.67 -3.77 -4.08
N VAL A 25 1.59 -3.16 -3.33
CA VAL A 25 2.08 -3.66 -2.06
C VAL A 25 1.69 -2.66 -0.98
N ALA A 26 0.86 -3.09 -0.03
CA ALA A 26 0.53 -2.31 1.15
C ALA A 26 1.75 -2.20 2.07
N LEU A 27 1.95 -1.04 2.71
CA LEU A 27 3.04 -0.79 3.63
C LEU A 27 2.50 -0.50 5.04
N ASN A 28 2.83 -1.39 5.97
CA ASN A 28 2.41 -1.29 7.37
C ASN A 28 3.61 -0.97 8.26
N ASN A 29 3.97 0.31 8.32
CA ASN A 29 5.16 0.76 9.08
C ASN A 29 4.97 0.76 10.60
N GLY A 30 3.87 0.22 11.13
CA GLY A 30 3.74 -0.14 12.54
C GLY A 30 3.70 1.05 13.51
N ARG A 31 2.98 2.13 13.18
CA ARG A 31 2.87 3.28 14.08
C ARG A 31 1.75 3.07 15.11
N SER A 32 2.11 3.10 16.39
CA SER A 32 1.15 3.08 17.52
C SER A 32 0.50 4.44 17.77
N THR A 33 1.00 5.52 17.17
CA THR A 33 0.52 6.89 17.39
C THR A 33 0.30 7.61 16.08
N PRO A 34 -0.86 8.26 15.93
CA PRO A 34 -1.11 9.01 14.73
C PRO A 34 -0.19 10.20 14.45
N SER A 35 0.35 10.25 13.22
CA SER A 35 1.10 11.37 12.67
C SER A 35 0.36 11.96 11.47
N PHE A 36 -0.43 12.98 11.75
CA PHE A 36 -1.16 13.76 10.74
C PHE A 36 -0.27 14.57 9.78
N ASN A 37 1.06 14.54 9.98
CA ASN A 37 2.01 15.38 9.24
C ASN A 37 2.88 14.59 8.25
N SER A 38 2.77 13.26 8.16
CA SER A 38 3.89 12.49 7.58
C SER A 38 3.88 12.25 6.08
N GLY A 39 2.78 12.53 5.35
CA GLY A 39 2.71 12.20 3.91
C GLY A 39 3.26 10.81 3.62
N GLU A 40 2.96 9.84 4.50
CA GLU A 40 3.73 8.60 4.58
C GLU A 40 3.36 7.68 3.43
N THR A 41 4.33 7.00 2.84
CA THR A 41 4.06 6.00 1.82
C THR A 41 3.33 4.81 2.45
N ILE A 42 2.04 4.66 2.11
CA ILE A 42 1.16 3.58 2.58
C ILE A 42 1.10 2.40 1.60
N GLY A 43 1.64 2.58 0.40
CA GLY A 43 1.73 1.53 -0.59
C GLY A 43 2.64 1.91 -1.75
N VAL A 44 3.16 0.92 -2.45
CA VAL A 44 3.90 1.10 -3.70
C VAL A 44 3.34 0.19 -4.78
N ARG A 45 3.41 0.63 -6.03
CA ARG A 45 3.12 -0.20 -7.20
C ARG A 45 4.42 -0.66 -7.82
N LEU A 46 4.54 -1.97 -8.03
CA LEU A 46 5.64 -2.61 -8.73
C LEU A 46 5.18 -3.03 -10.12
N ASP A 47 6.02 -2.85 -11.13
CA ASP A 47 5.81 -3.48 -12.43
C ASP A 47 6.16 -4.99 -12.42
N GLU A 48 6.06 -5.64 -13.58
CA GLU A 48 6.31 -7.08 -13.74
C GLU A 48 7.77 -7.46 -13.46
N GLU A 49 8.71 -6.50 -13.52
CA GLU A 49 10.11 -6.70 -13.18
C GLU A 49 10.43 -6.34 -11.71
N GLY A 50 9.41 -6.00 -10.91
CA GLY A 50 9.58 -5.65 -9.50
C GLY A 50 10.10 -4.24 -9.27
N ARG A 51 10.11 -3.36 -10.29
CA ARG A 51 10.55 -1.97 -10.13
C ARG A 51 9.39 -1.14 -9.57
N ILE A 52 9.70 -0.27 -8.61
CA ILE A 52 8.72 0.69 -8.07
C ILE A 52 8.40 1.72 -9.16
N VAL A 53 7.16 1.75 -9.60
CA VAL A 53 6.64 2.69 -10.60
C VAL A 53 5.72 3.74 -10.00
N GLU A 54 5.22 3.52 -8.79
CA GLU A 54 4.37 4.48 -8.07
C GLU A 54 4.47 4.31 -6.55
N ALA A 55 4.32 5.41 -5.82
CA ALA A 55 4.23 5.45 -4.36
C ALA A 55 2.98 6.22 -3.94
N LEU A 56 2.13 5.58 -3.15
CA LEU A 56 0.90 6.15 -2.63
C LEU A 56 1.11 6.67 -1.22
N HIS A 57 0.74 7.93 -0.99
CA HIS A 57 0.98 8.61 0.27
C HIS A 57 -0.33 8.80 1.04
N GLY A 58 -0.35 8.40 2.31
CA GLY A 58 -1.47 8.59 3.21
C GLY A 58 -1.63 10.05 3.64
N ASN A 59 -2.85 10.42 4.04
CA ASN A 59 -3.20 11.75 4.52
C ASN A 59 -3.16 11.88 6.07
N GLY A 60 -2.47 10.96 6.75
CA GLY A 60 -2.40 10.90 8.21
C GLY A 60 -3.53 10.15 8.91
N LEU A 61 -4.58 9.70 8.21
CA LEU A 61 -5.60 8.80 8.77
C LEU A 61 -5.27 7.31 8.51
N LEU A 62 -4.32 7.04 7.61
CA LEU A 62 -4.02 5.72 7.06
C LEU A 62 -2.69 5.19 7.61
N GLU A 63 -2.67 4.84 8.89
CA GLU A 63 -1.39 4.67 9.63
C GLU A 63 -0.99 3.22 9.86
N SER A 64 -1.94 2.32 9.63
CA SER A 64 -1.69 0.89 9.51
C SER A 64 -2.51 0.39 8.33
N VAL A 65 -1.92 0.49 7.15
CA VAL A 65 -2.51 -0.03 5.91
C VAL A 65 -2.01 -1.44 5.73
N THR A 66 -2.93 -2.39 5.85
CA THR A 66 -2.66 -3.81 5.62
C THR A 66 -3.17 -4.28 4.27
N GLU A 67 -4.07 -3.51 3.65
CA GLU A 67 -4.73 -3.85 2.40
C GLU A 67 -4.79 -2.62 1.49
N LEU A 68 -4.41 -2.81 0.22
CA LEU A 68 -4.46 -1.79 -0.83
C LEU A 68 -4.82 -2.49 -2.16
N GLU A 69 -6.06 -2.30 -2.62
CA GLU A 69 -6.55 -2.85 -3.88
C GLU A 69 -7.02 -1.72 -4.80
N GLU A 70 -6.49 -1.67 -6.01
CA GLU A 70 -7.00 -0.81 -7.08
C GLU A 70 -8.01 -1.58 -7.93
N LYS A 71 -9.24 -1.07 -8.03
CA LYS A 71 -10.29 -1.68 -8.84
C LYS A 71 -11.27 -0.65 -9.36
N ASN A 72 -11.53 -0.68 -10.66
CA ASN A 72 -12.48 0.21 -11.34
C ASN A 72 -12.21 1.71 -11.07
N GLY A 73 -10.93 2.12 -11.09
CA GLY A 73 -10.53 3.51 -10.85
C GLY A 73 -10.65 3.97 -9.40
N MET A 74 -10.75 3.03 -8.45
CA MET A 74 -10.85 3.33 -7.02
C MET A 74 -9.89 2.45 -6.22
N PHE A 75 -9.23 3.06 -5.24
CA PHE A 75 -8.50 2.35 -4.22
C PHE A 75 -9.42 1.94 -3.07
N TRP A 76 -9.20 0.73 -2.57
CA TRP A 76 -9.79 0.20 -1.35
C TRP A 76 -8.67 -0.02 -0.34
N VAL A 77 -8.79 0.62 0.81
CA VAL A 77 -7.78 0.59 1.87
C VAL A 77 -8.38 0.04 3.16
N GLY A 78 -7.72 -0.96 3.73
CA GLY A 78 -8.12 -1.61 4.97
C GLY A 78 -7.01 -1.60 6.03
N SER A 79 -7.42 -1.66 7.29
CA SER A 79 -6.54 -1.79 8.46
C SER A 79 -7.02 -2.93 9.35
N ASN A 80 -6.09 -3.66 9.95
CA ASN A 80 -6.37 -4.64 11.00
C ASN A 80 -6.23 -4.05 12.42
N VAL A 81 -5.68 -2.83 12.56
CA VAL A 81 -5.49 -2.14 13.84
C VAL A 81 -6.57 -1.09 14.06
N VAL A 82 -6.98 -0.39 13.00
CA VAL A 82 -7.96 0.69 13.06
C VAL A 82 -9.26 0.22 12.37
N PRO A 83 -10.44 0.39 12.98
CA PRO A 83 -11.70 -0.12 12.43
C PRO A 83 -12.26 0.77 11.31
N PHE A 84 -11.50 0.98 10.22
CA PHE A 84 -11.95 1.71 9.04
C PHE A 84 -11.77 0.91 7.74
N VAL A 85 -12.59 1.29 6.75
CA VAL A 85 -12.36 1.04 5.34
C VAL A 85 -12.40 2.39 4.65
N SER A 86 -11.38 2.70 3.87
CA SER A 86 -11.30 3.96 3.13
C SER A 86 -11.32 3.69 1.64
N THR A 87 -11.92 4.60 0.88
CA THR A 87 -11.87 4.61 -0.58
C THR A 87 -11.44 5.98 -1.08
N PHE A 88 -10.74 5.99 -2.21
CA PHE A 88 -10.46 7.22 -2.94
C PHE A 88 -10.25 6.89 -4.42
N THR A 89 -10.62 7.84 -5.28
CA THR A 89 -10.46 7.73 -6.73
C THR A 89 -8.99 7.86 -7.11
N VAL A 90 -8.58 7.08 -8.11
CA VAL A 90 -7.26 7.14 -8.75
C VAL A 90 -7.12 8.43 -9.57
#